data_AF-A0A9E1H8H5-F1
#
_entry.id   AF-A0A9E1H8H5-F1
#
_cell.length_a   1.000
_cell.length_b   1.000
_cell.length_c   1.000
_cell.angle_alpha   90.00
_cell.angle_beta   90.00
_cell.angle_gamma   90.00
#
_symmetry.space_group_name_H-M   'P 1'
#
loop_
_entity.id
_entity.type
_entity.pdbx_description
1 polymer ?
#
loop_
_entity_poly.entity_id
_entity_poly.type
_entity_poly.pdbx_seq_one_letter_code
_entity_poly.pdbx_strand_id
1 'polypeptide(L)'
;ELIDDNGDNLKRCVLQYAKLWALEDGFTTWLEDENDFCSTLVDRIVTGYPRDEVEELTKQIGYEDKLIDTAEIFHLWVIGGHHEDELPFQKAGYNIVWTDDVHPYKKRKVRILNGAHTGFVLGAYLAGENIVRDCMHDDVIKGFMNKMLYEEVIPTLPLDKDDLLKFAAAVSDRFNNPFVNHELMSISLNSTSKWKARNMPSFLEYIKEQGKLPVCLTMSLAAYIAFYSNDIQELTDAGLICRRPAGNEYTVSDDRWVLEFYYEHRDASAAELVHEVLTNKKMWDQDLTGIEGLEKAVTEDLEKIRREGAKAAYAGCL
;
A
#
# COMPACT_ATOMS: atom_id res chain seq x y z
N GLU A 1 5.90 3.22 13.99
CA GLU A 1 4.54 3.26 13.39
C GLU A 1 4.57 3.74 11.95
N LEU A 2 3.76 3.14 11.07
CA LEU A 2 3.62 3.50 9.65
C LEU A 2 2.58 4.61 9.45
N ILE A 3 2.70 5.69 10.21
CA ILE A 3 1.86 6.88 10.08
C ILE A 3 2.71 8.12 9.76
N ASP A 4 2.08 9.12 9.18
CA ASP A 4 2.71 10.42 8.97
C ASP A 4 3.04 11.07 10.30
N ASP A 5 4.17 11.79 10.33
CA ASP A 5 4.64 12.56 11.49
C ASP A 5 4.55 11.76 12.80
N ASN A 6 5.02 10.51 12.76
CA ASN A 6 4.90 9.57 13.87
C ASN A 6 5.63 10.05 15.15
N GLY A 7 6.72 10.80 15.01
CA GLY A 7 7.40 11.45 16.14
C GLY A 7 6.56 12.58 16.74
N ASP A 8 6.04 13.47 15.90
CA ASP A 8 5.21 14.60 16.32
C ASP A 8 3.88 14.13 16.92
N ASN A 9 3.28 13.08 16.36
CA ASN A 9 2.09 12.44 16.90
C ASN A 9 2.36 11.81 18.27
N LEU A 10 3.52 11.18 18.45
CA LEU A 10 3.93 10.67 19.76
C LEU A 10 4.08 11.82 20.76
N LYS A 11 4.77 12.91 20.40
CA LYS A 11 4.92 14.11 21.24
C LYS A 11 3.54 14.65 21.66
N ARG A 12 2.63 14.82 20.70
CA ARG A 12 1.26 15.27 20.94
C ARG A 12 0.52 14.35 21.92
N CYS A 13 0.59 13.04 21.75
CA CYS A 13 -0.04 12.08 22.65
C CYS A 13 0.55 12.16 24.06
N VAL A 14 1.87 12.22 24.21
CA VAL A 14 2.54 12.33 25.52
C VAL A 14 2.12 13.62 26.24
N LEU A 15 2.11 14.76 25.53
CA LEU A 15 1.64 16.04 26.10
C LEU A 15 0.17 16.00 26.52
N GLN A 16 -0.69 15.32 25.75
CA GLN A 16 -2.08 15.10 26.13
C GLN A 16 -2.20 14.29 27.43
N TYR A 17 -1.39 13.23 27.59
CA TYR A 17 -1.37 12.44 28.82
C TYR A 17 -0.82 13.25 30.00
N ALA A 18 0.25 14.03 29.81
CA ALA A 18 0.79 14.89 30.86
C ALA A 18 -0.28 15.84 31.42
N LYS A 19 -1.08 16.45 30.52
CA LYS A 19 -2.22 17.29 30.90
C LYS A 19 -3.32 16.51 31.62
N LEU A 20 -3.70 15.33 31.12
CA LEU A 20 -4.75 14.50 31.73
C LEU A 20 -4.38 14.04 33.15
N TRP A 21 -3.10 13.80 33.39
CA TRP A 21 -2.56 13.37 34.68
C TRP A 21 -2.23 14.54 35.60
N ALA A 22 -2.46 15.78 35.14
CA ALA A 22 -2.13 17.02 35.86
C ALA A 22 -0.67 17.06 36.32
N LEU A 23 0.26 16.63 35.46
CA LEU A 23 1.70 16.75 35.73
C LEU A 23 2.11 18.22 35.73
N GLU A 24 3.16 18.54 36.48
CA GLU A 24 3.64 19.91 36.66
C GLU A 24 4.25 20.49 35.37
N ASP A 25 4.26 21.83 35.27
CA ASP A 25 4.79 22.55 34.12
C ASP A 25 6.26 22.17 33.82
N GLY A 26 7.06 21.91 34.87
CA GLY A 26 8.45 21.48 34.73
C GLY A 26 8.61 20.19 33.93
N PHE A 27 7.65 19.26 34.02
CA PHE A 27 7.65 18.05 33.21
C PHE A 27 7.38 18.35 31.72
N THR A 28 6.47 19.27 31.44
CA THR A 28 6.14 19.68 30.07
C THR A 28 7.32 20.41 29.43
N THR A 29 7.95 21.34 30.15
CA THR A 29 9.18 22.02 29.70
C THR A 29 10.29 21.02 29.41
N TRP A 30 10.53 20.05 30.30
CA TRP A 30 11.52 19.00 30.07
C TRP A 30 11.19 18.17 28.82
N LEU A 31 9.92 17.80 28.59
CA LEU A 31 9.51 17.10 27.37
C LEU A 31 9.73 17.91 26.09
N GLU A 32 9.58 19.23 26.14
CA GLU A 32 9.68 20.08 24.96
C GLU A 32 11.12 20.48 24.64
N ASP A 33 11.93 20.75 25.66
CA ASP A 33 13.24 21.38 25.53
C ASP A 33 14.41 20.38 25.66
N GLU A 34 14.22 19.25 26.35
CA GLU A 34 15.29 18.29 26.68
C GLU A 34 15.13 16.94 25.99
N ASN A 35 14.12 16.77 25.14
CA ASN A 35 13.82 15.51 24.45
C ASN A 35 13.56 15.72 22.95
N ASP A 36 14.10 14.83 22.14
CA ASP A 36 13.84 14.78 20.70
C ASP A 36 12.76 13.73 20.36
N PHE A 37 11.73 14.19 19.64
CA PHE A 37 10.68 13.33 19.11
C PHE A 37 10.88 13.14 17.60
N CYS A 38 11.77 12.21 17.25
CA CYS A 38 12.17 11.98 15.87
C CYS A 38 11.05 11.31 15.07
N SER A 39 10.50 12.01 14.07
CA SER A 39 9.70 11.37 13.03
C SER A 39 10.58 10.46 12.17
N THR A 40 10.07 9.29 11.78
CA THR A 40 10.84 8.24 11.09
C THR A 40 10.12 7.63 9.90
N LEU A 41 10.89 7.08 8.96
CA LEU A 41 10.44 6.13 7.94
C LEU A 41 11.15 4.80 8.16
N VAL A 42 10.40 3.72 8.32
CA VAL A 42 10.94 2.34 8.38
C VAL A 42 10.53 1.58 7.12
N ASP A 43 11.47 0.83 6.52
CA ASP A 43 11.21 -0.01 5.35
C ASP A 43 12.02 -1.31 5.39
N ARG A 44 11.29 -2.41 5.63
CA ARG A 44 11.75 -3.79 5.53
C ARG A 44 10.51 -4.67 5.41
N ILE A 45 10.47 -5.56 4.42
CA ILE A 45 9.42 -6.57 4.28
C ILE A 45 9.70 -7.67 5.31
N VAL A 46 8.69 -7.92 6.15
CA VAL A 46 8.69 -8.92 7.20
C VAL A 46 7.40 -9.72 7.04
N THR A 47 7.51 -11.02 6.77
CA THR A 47 6.35 -11.90 6.51
C THR A 47 5.84 -12.58 7.78
N GLY A 48 6.53 -12.43 8.90
CA GLY A 48 6.14 -13.04 10.17
C GLY A 48 6.73 -14.44 10.35
N TYR A 49 6.20 -15.13 11.35
CA TYR A 49 6.63 -16.48 11.73
C TYR A 49 6.48 -17.48 10.57
N PRO A 50 7.56 -18.18 10.15
CA PRO A 50 7.55 -19.03 8.97
C PRO A 50 6.93 -20.41 9.26
N ARG A 51 5.60 -20.47 9.38
CA ARG A 51 4.87 -21.68 9.80
C ARG A 51 5.20 -22.91 8.96
N ASP A 52 5.40 -22.73 7.66
CA ASP A 52 5.64 -23.83 6.72
C ASP A 52 7.12 -24.28 6.66
N GLU A 53 8.03 -23.46 7.19
CA GLU A 53 9.49 -23.72 7.12
C GLU A 53 10.11 -23.93 8.51
N VAL A 54 9.37 -23.68 9.60
CA VAL A 54 9.91 -23.63 10.96
C VAL A 54 10.56 -24.95 11.40
N GLU A 55 10.02 -26.11 10.99
CA GLU A 55 10.62 -27.40 11.33
C GLU A 55 12.00 -27.57 10.70
N GLU A 56 12.20 -27.06 9.49
CA GLU A 56 13.48 -27.15 8.80
C GLU A 56 14.47 -26.10 9.33
N LEU A 57 14.01 -24.87 9.56
CA LEU A 57 14.81 -23.81 10.15
C LEU A 57 15.31 -24.17 11.56
N THR A 58 14.44 -24.71 12.42
CA THR A 58 14.84 -25.12 13.78
C THR A 58 15.84 -26.28 13.79
N LYS A 59 15.76 -27.21 12.81
CA LYS A 59 16.80 -28.24 12.61
C LYS A 59 18.15 -27.62 12.22
N GLN A 60 18.14 -26.62 11.33
CA GLN A 60 19.36 -25.93 10.89
C GLN A 60 19.99 -25.09 12.01
N ILE A 61 19.15 -24.41 12.80
CA ILE A 61 19.56 -23.55 13.92
C ILE A 61 19.98 -24.38 15.15
N GLY A 62 19.45 -25.61 15.29
CA GLY A 62 19.81 -26.55 16.36
C GLY A 62 19.02 -26.40 17.66
N TYR A 63 17.99 -25.55 17.69
CA TYR A 63 17.05 -25.43 18.80
C TYR A 63 15.66 -24.98 18.34
N GLU A 64 14.65 -25.23 19.16
CA GLU A 64 13.29 -24.74 18.93
C GLU A 64 13.22 -23.25 19.30
N ASP A 65 12.88 -22.41 18.32
CA ASP A 65 12.63 -20.99 18.52
C ASP A 65 11.18 -20.66 18.13
N LYS A 66 10.39 -20.24 19.13
CA LYS A 66 8.97 -19.88 18.96
C LYS A 66 8.77 -18.43 18.51
N LEU A 67 9.85 -17.67 18.40
CA LEU A 67 9.86 -16.24 18.05
C LEU A 67 10.60 -15.96 16.73
N ILE A 68 10.82 -16.99 15.90
CA ILE A 68 11.40 -16.83 14.57
C ILE A 68 10.54 -15.88 13.74
N ASP A 69 11.20 -15.01 12.97
CA ASP A 69 10.56 -14.14 12.01
C ASP A 69 11.33 -14.17 10.68
N THR A 70 10.61 -14.10 9.57
CA THR A 70 11.19 -14.06 8.23
C THR A 70 11.12 -12.65 7.68
N ALA A 71 12.27 -12.11 7.31
CA ALA A 71 12.39 -10.78 6.75
C ALA A 71 13.38 -10.77 5.57
N GLU A 72 13.19 -9.84 4.65
CA GLU A 72 14.17 -9.60 3.59
C GLU A 72 15.50 -9.05 4.15
N ILE A 73 16.57 -9.14 3.36
CA ILE A 73 17.89 -8.58 3.71
C ILE A 73 17.87 -7.05 3.67
N PHE A 74 17.18 -6.48 2.68
CA PHE A 74 17.05 -5.04 2.56
C PHE A 74 16.41 -4.44 3.81
N HIS A 75 16.98 -3.36 4.31
CA HIS A 75 16.41 -2.55 5.35
C HIS A 75 16.76 -1.09 5.10
N LEU A 76 15.89 -0.17 5.48
CA LEU A 76 16.14 1.26 5.51
C LEU A 76 15.42 1.86 6.70
N TRP A 77 16.12 2.74 7.43
CA TRP A 77 15.52 3.56 8.47
C TRP A 77 15.96 5.01 8.29
N VAL A 78 15.01 5.88 7.96
CA VAL A 78 15.23 7.33 7.88
C VAL A 78 14.75 7.95 9.19
N ILE A 79 15.59 8.74 9.84
CA ILE A 79 15.33 9.32 11.16
C ILE A 79 15.53 10.83 11.10
N GLY A 80 14.53 11.57 11.59
CA GLY A 80 14.63 13.01 11.79
C GLY A 80 15.66 13.36 12.87
N GLY A 81 16.59 14.26 12.58
CA GLY A 81 17.65 14.70 13.49
C GLY A 81 19.03 14.14 13.14
N HIS A 82 20.00 14.32 14.06
CA HIS A 82 21.42 13.97 13.87
C HIS A 82 22.01 13.39 15.15
N HIS A 83 21.70 12.13 15.47
CA HIS A 83 22.12 11.47 16.73
C HIS A 83 23.08 10.27 16.51
N GLU A 84 23.88 10.30 15.44
CA GLU A 84 24.82 9.20 15.12
C GLU A 84 25.97 9.07 16.12
N ASP A 85 26.26 10.10 16.90
CA ASP A 85 27.30 10.05 17.92
C ASP A 85 26.84 9.30 19.18
N GLU A 86 25.55 9.41 19.54
CA GLU A 86 24.92 8.67 20.63
C GLU A 86 24.41 7.29 20.19
N LEU A 87 23.85 7.21 18.98
CA LEU A 87 23.26 6.01 18.37
C LEU A 87 24.00 5.69 17.07
N PRO A 88 25.19 5.05 17.15
CA PRO A 88 26.11 4.87 16.01
C PRO A 88 25.67 3.74 15.07
N PHE A 89 24.45 3.82 14.55
CA PHE A 89 23.84 2.78 13.73
C PHE A 89 24.50 2.67 12.35
N GLN A 90 24.92 3.78 11.74
CA GLN A 90 25.67 3.73 10.48
C GLN A 90 27.04 3.07 10.71
N LYS A 91 27.72 3.40 11.82
CA LYS A 91 28.99 2.74 12.21
C LYS A 91 28.80 1.24 12.49
N ALA A 92 27.63 0.83 12.97
CA ALA A 92 27.26 -0.57 13.16
C ALA A 92 26.90 -1.30 11.84
N GLY A 93 26.90 -0.60 10.69
CA GLY A 93 26.66 -1.18 9.37
C GLY A 93 25.19 -1.22 8.97
N TYR A 94 24.29 -0.56 9.69
CA TYR A 94 22.88 -0.46 9.31
C TYR A 94 22.65 0.65 8.28
N ASN A 95 21.71 0.41 7.38
CA ASN A 95 21.30 1.40 6.37
C ASN A 95 20.38 2.47 6.99
N ILE A 96 21.00 3.44 7.66
CA ILE A 96 20.33 4.57 8.31
C ILE A 96 20.59 5.86 7.55
N VAL A 97 19.55 6.68 7.42
CA VAL A 97 19.64 8.03 6.90
C VAL A 97 19.18 9.01 7.98
N TRP A 98 20.12 9.78 8.52
CA TRP A 98 19.84 10.96 9.34
C TRP A 98 19.48 12.14 8.43
N THR A 99 18.42 12.86 8.76
CA THR A 99 17.94 13.96 7.93
C THR A 99 17.14 14.98 8.74
N ASP A 100 17.09 16.22 8.29
CA ASP A 100 16.21 17.23 8.86
C ASP A 100 14.75 17.04 8.42
N ASP A 101 14.52 16.34 7.30
CA ASP A 101 13.19 16.16 6.73
C ASP A 101 12.98 14.74 6.17
N VAL A 102 12.13 13.95 6.85
CA VAL A 102 11.78 12.59 6.44
C VAL A 102 10.72 12.53 5.34
N HIS A 103 10.00 13.63 5.07
CA HIS A 103 8.84 13.65 4.17
C HIS A 103 9.18 13.25 2.72
N PRO A 104 10.31 13.67 2.11
CA PRO A 104 10.70 13.24 0.76
C PRO A 104 10.85 11.72 0.64
N TYR A 105 11.52 11.10 1.62
CA TYR A 105 11.73 9.66 1.66
C TYR A 105 10.42 8.90 1.85
N LYS A 106 9.56 9.39 2.76
CA LYS A 106 8.23 8.82 3.00
C LYS A 106 7.41 8.87 1.72
N LYS A 107 7.33 10.04 1.09
CA LYS A 107 6.60 10.25 -0.18
C LYS A 107 7.13 9.30 -1.25
N ARG A 108 8.45 9.19 -1.46
CA ARG A 108 9.04 8.23 -2.41
C ARG A 108 8.59 6.79 -2.14
N LYS A 109 8.73 6.30 -0.89
CA LYS A 109 8.34 4.92 -0.52
C LYS A 109 6.83 4.68 -0.67
N VAL A 110 6.02 5.57 -0.13
CA VAL A 110 4.55 5.44 -0.14
C VAL A 110 4.02 5.40 -1.58
N ARG A 111 4.65 6.13 -2.49
CA ARG A 111 4.20 6.27 -3.88
C ARG A 111 4.73 5.19 -4.78
N ILE A 112 6.02 4.87 -4.69
CA ILE A 112 6.64 3.87 -5.56
C ILE A 112 6.41 2.46 -5.00
N LEU A 113 6.83 2.16 -3.77
CA LEU A 113 6.73 0.80 -3.22
C LEU A 113 5.29 0.47 -2.83
N ASN A 114 4.71 1.26 -1.92
CA ASN A 114 3.37 0.95 -1.42
C ASN A 114 2.30 1.20 -2.50
N GLY A 115 2.49 2.21 -3.35
CA GLY A 115 1.61 2.51 -4.49
C GLY A 115 1.69 1.46 -5.60
N ALA A 116 2.86 0.84 -5.84
CA ALA A 116 2.95 -0.33 -6.71
C ALA A 116 2.06 -1.46 -6.19
N HIS A 117 2.31 -1.91 -4.96
CA HIS A 117 1.52 -2.96 -4.31
C HIS A 117 0.02 -2.67 -4.40
N THR A 118 -0.42 -1.51 -3.92
CA THR A 118 -1.85 -1.17 -3.95
C THR A 118 -2.41 -1.08 -5.37
N GLY A 119 -1.57 -0.68 -6.34
CA GLY A 119 -1.98 -0.49 -7.72
C GLY A 119 -2.30 -1.78 -8.48
N PHE A 120 -1.46 -2.82 -8.36
CA PHE A 120 -1.57 -4.04 -9.17
C PHE A 120 -2.13 -5.26 -8.42
N VAL A 121 -1.99 -5.31 -7.09
CA VAL A 121 -2.21 -6.56 -6.32
C VAL A 121 -3.65 -7.05 -6.41
N LEU A 122 -4.64 -6.16 -6.39
CA LEU A 122 -6.05 -6.57 -6.40
C LEU A 122 -6.45 -7.22 -7.73
N GLY A 123 -6.00 -6.65 -8.87
CA GLY A 123 -6.25 -7.27 -10.17
C GLY A 123 -5.39 -8.53 -10.38
N ALA A 124 -4.16 -8.57 -9.88
CA ALA A 124 -3.33 -9.78 -9.91
C ALA A 124 -3.95 -10.93 -9.10
N TYR A 125 -4.53 -10.62 -7.94
CA TYR A 125 -5.28 -11.58 -7.13
C TYR A 125 -6.49 -12.14 -7.91
N LEU A 126 -7.24 -11.28 -8.61
CA LEU A 126 -8.34 -11.72 -9.49
C LEU A 126 -7.86 -12.47 -10.73
N ALA A 127 -6.61 -12.23 -11.18
CA ALA A 127 -5.97 -12.95 -12.28
C ALA A 127 -5.47 -14.36 -11.89
N GLY A 128 -5.54 -14.72 -10.60
CA GLY A 128 -5.19 -16.06 -10.10
C GLY A 128 -3.85 -16.14 -9.36
N GLU A 129 -3.12 -15.03 -9.24
CA GLU A 129 -1.89 -14.98 -8.44
C GLU A 129 -2.18 -14.95 -6.95
N ASN A 130 -1.25 -15.44 -6.12
CA ASN A 130 -1.42 -15.46 -4.65
C ASN A 130 -0.30 -14.74 -3.91
N ILE A 131 0.89 -14.64 -4.49
CA ILE A 131 2.05 -13.96 -3.90
C ILE A 131 2.70 -13.00 -4.88
N VAL A 132 3.37 -11.97 -4.35
CA VAL A 132 4.04 -10.92 -5.15
C VAL A 132 5.11 -11.48 -6.09
N ARG A 133 5.89 -12.48 -5.66
CA ARG A 133 6.95 -13.07 -6.49
C ARG A 133 6.40 -13.65 -7.79
N ASP A 134 5.29 -14.37 -7.72
CA ASP A 134 4.72 -15.03 -8.90
C ASP A 134 4.16 -13.98 -9.88
N CYS A 135 3.59 -12.88 -9.38
CA CYS A 135 3.26 -11.71 -10.19
C CYS A 135 4.46 -11.12 -10.94
N MET A 136 5.68 -11.21 -10.37
CA MET A 136 6.91 -10.72 -11.03
C MET A 136 7.44 -11.68 -12.10
N HIS A 137 6.95 -12.92 -12.13
CA HIS A 137 7.23 -13.88 -13.19
C HIS A 137 6.19 -13.84 -14.33
N ASP A 138 5.09 -13.11 -14.14
CA ASP A 138 4.08 -12.89 -15.18
C ASP A 138 4.35 -11.58 -15.95
N ASP A 139 4.64 -11.70 -17.25
CA ASP A 139 5.01 -10.54 -18.08
C ASP A 139 3.89 -9.48 -18.18
N VAL A 140 2.62 -9.88 -18.11
CA VAL A 140 1.49 -8.95 -18.19
C VAL A 140 1.36 -8.17 -16.89
N ILE A 141 1.39 -8.86 -15.74
CA ILE A 141 1.23 -8.21 -14.42
C ILE A 141 2.45 -7.34 -14.11
N LYS A 142 3.65 -7.86 -14.33
CA LYS A 142 4.89 -7.08 -14.19
C LYS A 142 4.92 -5.90 -15.15
N GLY A 143 4.53 -6.10 -16.42
CA GLY A 143 4.42 -5.05 -17.42
C GLY A 143 3.47 -3.94 -16.97
N PHE A 144 2.29 -4.30 -16.46
CA PHE A 144 1.29 -3.35 -15.98
C PHE A 144 1.83 -2.53 -14.81
N MET A 145 2.42 -3.20 -13.80
CA MET A 145 3.05 -2.53 -12.66
C MET A 145 4.14 -1.56 -13.11
N ASN A 146 5.02 -1.99 -14.01
CA ASN A 146 6.11 -1.15 -14.51
C ASN A 146 5.58 0.06 -15.27
N LYS A 147 4.62 -0.12 -16.18
CA LYS A 147 4.01 0.99 -16.91
C LYS A 147 3.38 2.01 -15.97
N MET A 148 2.58 1.53 -15.00
CA MET A 148 2.01 2.38 -13.95
C MET A 148 3.09 3.16 -13.19
N LEU A 149 4.16 2.50 -12.75
CA LEU A 149 5.21 3.14 -11.96
C LEU A 149 6.00 4.17 -12.78
N TYR A 150 6.57 3.75 -13.91
CA TYR A 150 7.51 4.55 -14.67
C TYR A 150 6.83 5.65 -15.49
N GLU A 151 5.61 5.42 -15.98
CA GLU A 151 4.90 6.38 -16.83
C GLU A 151 3.89 7.24 -16.07
N GLU A 152 3.33 6.77 -14.95
CA GLU A 152 2.21 7.45 -14.29
C GLU A 152 2.50 7.92 -12.86
N VAL A 153 3.38 7.23 -12.12
CA VAL A 153 3.68 7.58 -10.71
C VAL A 153 4.96 8.40 -10.59
N ILE A 154 6.08 7.91 -11.12
CA ILE A 154 7.39 8.56 -11.00
C ILE A 154 7.40 9.99 -11.57
N PRO A 155 6.78 10.26 -12.74
CA PRO A 155 6.79 11.61 -13.32
C PRO A 155 6.12 12.67 -12.44
N THR A 156 5.17 12.29 -11.58
CA THR A 156 4.39 13.21 -10.74
C THR A 156 5.07 13.52 -9.40
N LEU A 157 6.26 12.98 -9.14
CA LEU A 157 6.96 13.16 -7.88
C LEU A 157 7.97 14.31 -8.01
N PRO A 158 7.89 15.35 -7.15
CA PRO A 158 8.81 16.48 -7.18
C PRO A 158 10.14 16.14 -6.47
N LEU A 159 10.77 15.04 -6.87
CA LEU A 159 11.99 14.48 -6.29
C LEU A 159 13.01 14.20 -7.39
N ASP A 160 14.27 13.93 -7.00
CA ASP A 160 15.33 13.63 -7.96
C ASP A 160 15.00 12.37 -8.78
N LYS A 161 14.95 12.51 -10.12
CA LYS A 161 14.48 11.43 -11.00
C LYS A 161 15.40 10.22 -10.98
N ASP A 162 16.71 10.40 -10.90
CA ASP A 162 17.67 9.29 -10.88
C ASP A 162 17.51 8.45 -9.61
N ASP A 163 17.33 9.11 -8.47
CA ASP A 163 17.00 8.47 -7.20
C ASP A 163 15.66 7.72 -7.25
N LEU A 164 14.61 8.30 -7.84
CA LEU A 164 13.32 7.60 -8.03
C LEU A 164 13.45 6.35 -8.91
N LEU A 165 14.20 6.43 -10.00
CA LEU A 165 14.40 5.31 -10.93
C LEU A 165 15.21 4.18 -10.28
N LYS A 166 16.27 4.51 -9.54
CA LYS A 166 17.04 3.53 -8.75
C LYS A 166 16.17 2.88 -7.69
N PHE A 167 15.34 3.67 -6.99
CA PHE A 167 14.44 3.13 -5.99
C PHE A 167 13.38 2.20 -6.62
N ALA A 168 12.80 2.56 -7.76
CA ALA A 168 11.86 1.71 -8.48
C ALA A 168 12.49 0.39 -8.97
N ALA A 169 13.72 0.43 -9.48
CA ALA A 169 14.47 -0.76 -9.84
C ALA A 169 14.69 -1.68 -8.62
N ALA A 170 15.12 -1.10 -7.49
CA ALA A 170 15.29 -1.85 -6.24
C ALA A 170 13.97 -2.45 -5.73
N VAL A 171 12.84 -1.75 -5.91
CA VAL A 171 11.50 -2.29 -5.58
C VAL A 171 11.17 -3.51 -6.44
N SER A 172 11.41 -3.46 -7.75
CA SER A 172 11.19 -4.61 -8.64
C SER A 172 12.03 -5.82 -8.22
N ASP A 173 13.29 -5.61 -7.83
CA ASP A 173 14.16 -6.68 -7.34
C ASP A 173 13.65 -7.28 -6.02
N ARG A 174 13.21 -6.43 -5.09
CA ARG A 174 12.63 -6.86 -3.80
C ARG A 174 11.35 -7.66 -3.98
N PHE A 175 10.51 -7.29 -4.93
CA PHE A 175 9.27 -8.02 -5.25
C PHE A 175 9.58 -9.40 -5.86
N ASN A 176 10.71 -9.54 -6.55
CA ASN A 176 11.15 -10.78 -7.16
C ASN A 176 11.99 -11.68 -6.22
N ASN A 177 11.96 -11.43 -4.90
CA ASN A 177 12.75 -12.18 -3.93
C ASN A 177 12.26 -13.65 -3.82
N PRO A 178 13.10 -14.66 -4.13
CA PRO A 178 12.69 -16.06 -4.12
C PRO A 178 12.40 -16.60 -2.72
N PHE A 179 12.87 -15.95 -1.67
CA PHE A 179 12.76 -16.41 -0.27
C PHE A 179 11.61 -15.76 0.50
N VAL A 180 10.80 -14.91 -0.16
CA VAL A 180 9.72 -14.16 0.50
C VAL A 180 8.39 -14.46 -0.20
N ASN A 181 7.51 -15.18 0.48
CA ASN A 181 6.13 -15.40 0.02
C ASN A 181 5.25 -14.27 0.57
N HIS A 182 5.29 -13.10 -0.08
CA HIS A 182 4.45 -11.97 0.33
C HIS A 182 3.05 -12.13 -0.25
N GLU A 183 2.12 -12.60 0.58
CA GLU A 183 0.73 -12.88 0.22
C GLU A 183 -0.02 -11.62 -0.24
N LEU A 184 -0.66 -11.72 -1.41
CA LEU A 184 -1.48 -10.66 -1.99
C LEU A 184 -2.66 -10.29 -1.06
N MET A 185 -3.24 -11.26 -0.34
CA MET A 185 -4.30 -10.99 0.65
C MET A 185 -3.83 -10.19 1.86
N SER A 186 -2.60 -10.39 2.30
CA SER A 186 -2.02 -9.57 3.38
C SER A 186 -1.87 -8.12 2.92
N ILE A 187 -1.57 -7.91 1.64
CA ILE A 187 -1.45 -6.59 1.03
C ILE A 187 -2.83 -5.95 0.79
N SER A 188 -3.86 -6.73 0.45
CA SER A 188 -5.22 -6.23 0.14
C SER A 188 -6.00 -5.70 1.35
N LEU A 189 -5.57 -6.00 2.57
CA LEU A 189 -6.20 -5.50 3.79
C LEU A 189 -6.34 -3.95 3.77
N ASN A 190 -7.52 -3.41 4.04
CA ASN A 190 -7.81 -1.97 4.10
C ASN A 190 -7.49 -1.24 2.78
N SER A 191 -7.81 -1.83 1.63
CA SER A 191 -7.43 -1.27 0.33
C SER A 191 -8.08 0.07 0.00
N THR A 192 -9.27 0.39 0.53
CA THR A 192 -9.91 1.69 0.29
C THR A 192 -9.03 2.83 0.81
N SER A 193 -8.62 2.75 2.08
CA SER A 193 -7.73 3.76 2.69
C SER A 193 -6.34 3.77 2.05
N LYS A 194 -5.81 2.60 1.69
CA LYS A 194 -4.52 2.47 1.00
C LYS A 194 -4.54 3.12 -0.37
N TRP A 195 -5.57 2.89 -1.19
CA TRP A 195 -5.67 3.49 -2.53
C TRP A 195 -5.77 5.01 -2.45
N LYS A 196 -6.60 5.52 -1.53
CA LYS A 196 -6.69 6.96 -1.23
C LYS A 196 -5.32 7.56 -0.86
N ALA A 197 -4.59 6.93 0.06
CA ALA A 197 -3.32 7.48 0.54
C ALA A 197 -2.16 7.32 -0.47
N ARG A 198 -2.13 6.21 -1.22
CA ARG A 198 -0.96 5.79 -2.00
C ARG A 198 -1.10 6.14 -3.48
N ASN A 199 -2.22 5.84 -4.10
CA ASN A 199 -2.41 5.96 -5.56
C ASN A 199 -3.13 7.26 -5.95
N MET A 200 -4.18 7.66 -5.21
CA MET A 200 -5.01 8.81 -5.56
C MET A 200 -4.21 10.12 -5.75
N PRO A 201 -3.23 10.51 -4.89
CA PRO A 201 -2.50 11.74 -5.17
C PRO A 201 -1.63 11.67 -6.44
N SER A 202 -1.29 10.49 -7.00
CA SER A 202 -0.46 10.39 -8.22
C SER A 202 -1.37 10.42 -9.41
N PHE A 203 -2.53 9.77 -9.27
CA PHE A 203 -3.64 9.86 -10.19
C PHE A 203 -4.07 11.33 -10.41
N LEU A 204 -4.32 12.09 -9.34
CA LEU A 204 -4.74 13.49 -9.43
C LEU A 204 -3.63 14.41 -9.96
N GLU A 205 -2.39 14.24 -9.52
CA GLU A 205 -1.27 15.06 -10.01
C GLU A 205 -0.98 14.76 -11.49
N TYR A 206 -1.07 13.49 -11.93
CA TYR A 206 -0.94 13.13 -13.34
C TYR A 206 -1.99 13.83 -14.19
N ILE A 207 -3.26 13.84 -13.77
CA ILE A 207 -4.34 14.52 -14.51
C ILE A 207 -4.06 16.02 -14.59
N LYS A 208 -3.61 16.63 -13.49
CA LYS A 208 -3.28 18.04 -13.43
C LYS A 208 -2.10 18.40 -14.35
N GLU A 209 -1.06 17.58 -14.40
CA GLU A 209 0.15 17.83 -15.19
C GLU A 209 -0.02 17.47 -16.67
N GLN A 210 -0.72 16.38 -16.97
CA GLN A 210 -0.82 15.81 -18.32
C GLN A 210 -2.15 16.13 -19.03
N GLY A 211 -3.16 16.62 -18.30
CA GLY A 211 -4.48 16.95 -18.83
C GLY A 211 -5.29 15.75 -19.31
N LYS A 212 -4.93 14.53 -18.89
CA LYS A 212 -5.60 13.27 -19.29
C LYS A 212 -5.54 12.25 -18.17
N LEU A 213 -6.42 11.24 -18.24
CA LEU A 213 -6.44 10.14 -17.27
C LEU A 213 -5.19 9.24 -17.43
N PRO A 214 -4.53 8.84 -16.32
CA PRO A 214 -3.51 7.80 -16.32
C PRO A 214 -4.16 6.43 -16.53
N VAL A 215 -3.73 5.68 -17.55
CA VAL A 215 -4.39 4.45 -18.00
C VAL A 215 -4.33 3.37 -16.94
N CYS A 216 -3.16 3.10 -16.38
CA CYS A 216 -2.96 2.01 -15.43
C CYS A 216 -3.54 2.34 -14.05
N LEU A 217 -3.43 3.58 -13.57
CA LEU A 217 -4.06 4.01 -12.31
C LEU A 217 -5.59 4.04 -12.41
N THR A 218 -6.16 4.33 -13.60
CA THR A 218 -7.62 4.21 -13.84
C THR A 218 -8.05 2.74 -13.79
N MET A 219 -7.34 1.85 -14.49
CA MET A 219 -7.56 0.41 -14.42
C MET A 219 -7.35 -0.15 -13.01
N SER A 220 -6.40 0.39 -12.24
CA SER A 220 -6.17 0.04 -10.84
C SER A 220 -7.40 0.35 -9.97
N LEU A 221 -8.03 1.51 -10.18
CA LEU A 221 -9.28 1.85 -9.49
C LEU A 221 -10.41 0.90 -9.86
N ALA A 222 -10.54 0.53 -11.14
CA ALA A 222 -11.50 -0.47 -11.59
C ALA A 222 -11.21 -1.86 -10.99
N ALA A 223 -9.95 -2.27 -10.89
CA ALA A 223 -9.53 -3.53 -10.26
C ALA A 223 -9.82 -3.56 -8.76
N TYR A 224 -9.68 -2.41 -8.08
CA TYR A 224 -10.15 -2.24 -6.70
C TYR A 224 -11.67 -2.46 -6.59
N ILE A 225 -12.47 -1.82 -7.44
CA ILE A 225 -13.93 -2.00 -7.43
C ILE A 225 -14.29 -3.45 -7.75
N ALA A 226 -13.59 -4.08 -8.71
CA ALA A 226 -13.80 -5.47 -9.06
C ALA A 226 -13.52 -6.39 -7.86
N PHE A 227 -12.39 -6.22 -7.15
CA PHE A 227 -12.03 -7.05 -6.01
C PHE A 227 -13.08 -7.00 -4.87
N TYR A 228 -13.69 -5.84 -4.66
CA TYR A 228 -14.73 -5.67 -3.64
C TYR A 228 -16.14 -6.10 -4.10
N SER A 229 -16.34 -6.36 -5.40
CA SER A 229 -17.65 -6.66 -5.98
C SER A 229 -17.72 -7.97 -6.78
N ASN A 230 -16.64 -8.75 -6.82
CA ASN A 230 -16.60 -9.97 -7.64
C ASN A 230 -17.31 -11.13 -6.94
N ASP A 231 -18.46 -11.56 -7.49
CA ASP A 231 -19.25 -12.69 -7.00
C ASP A 231 -19.38 -12.68 -5.46
N ILE A 232 -20.03 -11.64 -4.92
CA ILE A 232 -20.25 -11.49 -3.48
C ILE A 232 -21.16 -12.63 -3.00
N GLN A 233 -20.69 -13.39 -2.01
CA GLN A 233 -21.44 -14.51 -1.41
C GLN A 233 -22.18 -14.06 -0.15
N GLU A 234 -21.46 -13.48 0.82
CA GLU A 234 -22.01 -13.12 2.12
C GLU A 234 -21.18 -12.04 2.82
N LEU A 235 -21.82 -11.28 3.71
CA LEU A 235 -21.15 -10.38 4.64
C LEU A 235 -21.13 -11.03 6.03
N THR A 236 -19.94 -11.21 6.59
CA THR A 236 -19.73 -11.86 7.89
C THR A 236 -19.03 -10.91 8.88
N ASP A 237 -18.90 -11.33 10.14
CA ASP A 237 -18.12 -10.59 11.13
C ASP A 237 -16.63 -10.47 10.72
N ALA A 238 -16.09 -11.46 10.01
CA ALA A 238 -14.71 -11.48 9.56
C ALA A 238 -14.44 -10.61 8.33
N GLY A 239 -15.45 -10.36 7.49
CA GLY A 239 -15.33 -9.55 6.28
C GLY A 239 -16.38 -9.86 5.23
N LEU A 240 -16.21 -9.31 4.03
CA LEU A 240 -17.06 -9.58 2.87
C LEU A 240 -16.49 -10.77 2.09
N ILE A 241 -17.25 -11.86 2.00
CA ILE A 241 -16.84 -13.07 1.29
C ILE A 241 -17.19 -12.90 -0.19
N CYS A 242 -16.16 -12.93 -1.02
CA CYS A 242 -16.24 -12.88 -2.47
C CYS A 242 -15.70 -14.18 -3.05
N ARG A 243 -16.06 -14.52 -4.27
CA ARG A 243 -15.47 -15.67 -4.99
C ARG A 243 -14.68 -15.20 -6.18
N ARG A 244 -13.48 -15.75 -6.41
CA ARG A 244 -12.68 -15.46 -7.61
C ARG A 244 -13.24 -16.17 -8.83
N PRO A 245 -12.88 -15.72 -10.06
CA PRO A 245 -13.14 -16.50 -11.28
C PRO A 245 -12.57 -17.92 -11.25
N ALA A 246 -11.47 -18.15 -10.51
CA ALA A 246 -10.89 -19.48 -10.29
C ALA A 246 -11.76 -20.41 -9.41
N GLY A 247 -12.84 -19.90 -8.81
CA GLY A 247 -13.82 -20.66 -8.03
C GLY A 247 -13.57 -20.67 -6.52
N ASN A 248 -12.40 -20.24 -6.04
CA ASN A 248 -12.12 -20.15 -4.61
C ASN A 248 -12.69 -18.87 -3.99
N GLU A 249 -13.16 -18.97 -2.76
CA GLU A 249 -13.61 -17.83 -1.97
C GLU A 249 -12.44 -17.10 -1.31
N TYR A 250 -12.65 -15.83 -0.99
CA TYR A 250 -11.72 -14.97 -0.29
C TYR A 250 -12.44 -13.91 0.52
N THR A 251 -11.82 -13.51 1.63
CA THR A 251 -12.39 -12.52 2.55
C THR A 251 -11.79 -11.14 2.28
N VAL A 252 -12.61 -10.25 1.72
CA VAL A 252 -12.29 -8.83 1.63
C VAL A 252 -12.36 -8.22 3.03
N SER A 253 -11.27 -7.60 3.45
CA SER A 253 -11.10 -7.01 4.78
C SER A 253 -10.82 -5.52 4.67
N ASP A 254 -11.73 -4.71 5.20
CA ASP A 254 -11.64 -3.25 5.27
C ASP A 254 -12.51 -2.76 6.43
N ASP A 255 -12.62 -1.44 6.61
CA ASP A 255 -13.58 -0.87 7.55
C ASP A 255 -15.00 -1.40 7.30
N ARG A 256 -15.73 -1.71 8.38
CA ARG A 256 -17.08 -2.31 8.31
C ARG A 256 -18.01 -1.58 7.33
N TRP A 257 -18.01 -0.26 7.35
CA TRP A 257 -18.88 0.56 6.50
C TRP A 257 -18.56 0.43 5.01
N VAL A 258 -17.30 0.16 4.64
CA VAL A 258 -16.90 -0.10 3.24
C VAL A 258 -17.48 -1.44 2.81
N LEU A 259 -17.37 -2.46 3.66
CA LEU A 259 -17.88 -3.79 3.37
C LEU A 259 -19.41 -3.81 3.24
N GLU A 260 -20.10 -3.10 4.13
CA GLU A 260 -21.56 -2.89 4.07
C GLU A 260 -21.95 -2.17 2.79
N PHE A 261 -21.24 -1.11 2.41
CA PHE A 261 -21.46 -0.40 1.16
C PHE A 261 -21.41 -1.36 -0.05
N TYR A 262 -20.37 -2.17 -0.20
CA TYR A 262 -20.28 -3.11 -1.33
C TYR A 262 -21.34 -4.22 -1.26
N TYR A 263 -21.67 -4.70 -0.07
CA TYR A 263 -22.72 -5.70 0.10
C TYR A 263 -24.11 -5.19 -0.28
N GLU A 264 -24.43 -3.93 0.05
CA GLU A 264 -25.68 -3.28 -0.33
C GLU A 264 -25.80 -3.07 -1.85
N HIS A 265 -24.66 -2.82 -2.52
CA HIS A 265 -24.58 -2.61 -3.97
C HIS A 265 -24.25 -3.87 -4.78
N ARG A 266 -24.30 -5.07 -4.18
CA ARG A 266 -23.89 -6.33 -4.85
C ARG A 266 -24.69 -6.66 -6.12
N ASP A 267 -25.93 -6.19 -6.19
CA ASP A 267 -26.84 -6.41 -7.33
C ASP A 267 -26.83 -5.24 -8.33
N ALA A 268 -26.03 -4.19 -8.08
CA ALA A 268 -25.94 -3.02 -8.94
C ALA A 268 -25.23 -3.32 -10.26
N SER A 269 -25.61 -2.62 -11.32
CA SER A 269 -24.87 -2.63 -12.58
C SER A 269 -23.46 -2.05 -12.40
N ALA A 270 -22.56 -2.29 -13.36
CA ALA A 270 -21.21 -1.73 -13.32
C ALA A 270 -21.24 -0.20 -13.25
N ALA A 271 -22.09 0.44 -14.05
CA ALA A 271 -22.23 1.89 -14.08
C ALA A 271 -22.77 2.46 -12.75
N GLU A 272 -23.82 1.86 -12.17
CA GLU A 272 -24.36 2.29 -10.88
C GLU A 272 -23.33 2.13 -9.75
N LEU A 273 -22.65 0.99 -9.69
CA LEU A 273 -21.63 0.75 -8.67
C LEU A 273 -20.47 1.73 -8.81
N VAL A 274 -19.99 1.99 -10.04
CA VAL A 274 -18.90 2.94 -10.27
C VAL A 274 -19.33 4.35 -9.87
N HIS A 275 -20.53 4.78 -10.23
CA HIS A 275 -21.07 6.08 -9.82
C HIS A 275 -21.10 6.23 -8.29
N GLU A 276 -21.67 5.26 -7.58
CA GLU A 276 -21.77 5.27 -6.12
C GLU A 276 -20.39 5.25 -5.46
N VAL A 277 -19.44 4.46 -6.00
CA VAL A 277 -18.06 4.46 -5.50
C VAL A 277 -17.42 5.84 -5.69
N LEU A 278 -17.48 6.41 -6.90
CA LEU A 278 -16.76 7.65 -7.22
C LEU A 278 -17.35 8.89 -6.53
N THR A 279 -18.65 8.92 -6.26
CA THR A 279 -19.31 10.01 -5.51
C THR A 279 -19.14 9.90 -4.00
N ASN A 280 -18.66 8.76 -3.48
CA ASN A 280 -18.52 8.51 -2.05
C ASN A 280 -17.38 9.33 -1.42
N LYS A 281 -17.73 10.50 -0.87
CA LYS A 281 -16.79 11.40 -0.18
C LYS A 281 -16.16 10.79 1.07
N LYS A 282 -16.77 9.77 1.68
CA LYS A 282 -16.16 9.07 2.81
C LYS A 282 -15.00 8.18 2.36
N MET A 283 -15.06 7.66 1.12
CA MET A 283 -13.96 6.91 0.52
C MET A 283 -12.83 7.82 0.04
N TRP A 284 -13.13 8.96 -0.59
CA TRP A 284 -12.15 9.73 -1.38
C TRP A 284 -11.87 11.15 -0.88
N ASP A 285 -12.58 11.61 0.15
CA ASP A 285 -12.60 13.00 0.66
C ASP A 285 -13.10 14.04 -0.37
N GLN A 286 -13.51 13.59 -1.56
CA GLN A 286 -14.05 14.40 -2.65
C GLN A 286 -14.96 13.54 -3.55
N ASP A 287 -15.71 14.19 -4.43
CA ASP A 287 -16.48 13.53 -5.48
C ASP A 287 -15.61 13.41 -6.74
N LEU A 288 -15.27 12.19 -7.14
CA LEU A 288 -14.39 11.92 -8.27
C LEU A 288 -15.12 12.00 -9.62
N THR A 289 -16.45 12.02 -9.65
CA THR A 289 -17.22 12.16 -10.91
C THR A 289 -17.04 13.54 -11.56
N GLY A 290 -16.56 14.52 -10.80
CA GLY A 290 -16.15 15.84 -11.32
C GLY A 290 -14.92 15.78 -12.23
N ILE A 291 -14.20 14.65 -12.29
CA ILE A 291 -13.06 14.45 -13.18
C ILE A 291 -13.57 14.00 -14.55
N GLU A 292 -13.32 14.82 -15.57
CA GLU A 292 -13.81 14.58 -16.93
C GLU A 292 -13.39 13.20 -17.45
N GLY A 293 -14.39 12.43 -17.90
CA GLY A 293 -14.20 11.10 -18.51
C GLY A 293 -13.90 9.96 -17.53
N LEU A 294 -13.69 10.23 -16.23
CA LEU A 294 -13.27 9.21 -15.27
C LEU A 294 -14.32 8.13 -15.06
N GLU A 295 -15.56 8.53 -14.76
CA GLU A 295 -16.65 7.60 -14.47
C GLU A 295 -16.88 6.63 -15.64
N LYS A 296 -16.84 7.15 -16.87
CA LYS A 296 -16.92 6.33 -18.08
C LYS A 296 -15.75 5.36 -18.18
N ALA A 297 -14.52 5.82 -18.03
CA ALA A 297 -13.33 4.99 -18.15
C ALA A 297 -13.30 3.85 -17.11
N VAL A 298 -13.60 4.16 -15.84
CA VAL A 298 -13.66 3.16 -14.76
C VAL A 298 -14.79 2.15 -14.98
N THR A 299 -15.94 2.60 -15.52
CA THR A 299 -17.04 1.69 -15.88
C THR A 299 -16.61 0.73 -16.99
N GLU A 300 -16.00 1.25 -18.06
CA GLU A 300 -15.50 0.43 -19.18
C GLU A 300 -14.44 -0.58 -18.71
N ASP A 301 -13.52 -0.16 -17.85
CA ASP A 301 -12.49 -1.02 -17.28
C ASP A 301 -13.08 -2.10 -16.34
N LEU A 302 -14.05 -1.75 -15.50
CA LEU A 302 -14.73 -2.71 -14.62
C LEU A 302 -15.50 -3.75 -15.44
N GLU A 303 -16.22 -3.33 -16.47
CA GLU A 303 -16.91 -4.23 -17.39
C GLU A 303 -15.93 -5.15 -18.12
N LYS A 304 -14.78 -4.62 -18.53
CA LYS A 304 -13.71 -5.41 -19.15
C LYS A 304 -13.18 -6.48 -18.20
N ILE A 305 -12.90 -6.13 -16.94
CA ILE A 305 -12.47 -7.10 -15.93
C ILE A 305 -13.52 -8.20 -15.75
N ARG A 306 -14.81 -7.84 -15.65
CA ARG A 306 -15.90 -8.81 -15.48
C ARG A 306 -16.09 -9.73 -16.69
N ARG A 307 -15.87 -9.21 -17.90
CA ARG A 307 -16.08 -9.96 -19.16
C ARG A 307 -14.88 -10.81 -19.56
N GLU A 308 -13.67 -10.27 -19.45
CA GLU A 308 -12.44 -10.83 -20.02
C GLU A 308 -11.45 -11.32 -18.96
N GLY A 309 -11.67 -10.96 -17.69
CA GLY A 309 -10.77 -11.24 -16.58
C GLY A 309 -9.72 -10.15 -16.37
N ALA A 310 -9.23 -10.05 -15.13
CA ALA A 310 -8.30 -8.99 -14.72
C ALA A 310 -6.98 -9.01 -15.49
N LYS A 311 -6.45 -10.20 -15.83
CA LYS A 311 -5.22 -10.32 -16.62
C LYS A 311 -5.35 -9.74 -18.03
N ALA A 312 -6.46 -10.04 -18.72
CA ALA A 312 -6.72 -9.48 -20.04
C ALA A 312 -6.97 -7.97 -19.98
N ALA A 313 -7.60 -7.49 -18.91
CA ALA A 313 -7.76 -6.07 -18.65
C ALA A 313 -6.40 -5.37 -18.50
N TYR A 314 -5.49 -5.91 -17.67
CA TYR A 314 -4.12 -5.41 -17.51
C TYR A 314 -3.32 -5.46 -18.81
N ALA A 315 -3.44 -6.53 -19.60
CA ALA A 315 -2.78 -6.62 -20.91
C ALA A 315 -3.21 -5.50 -21.86
N GLY A 316 -4.48 -5.08 -21.81
CA GLY A 316 -4.96 -3.98 -22.65
C GLY A 316 -4.52 -2.59 -22.19
N CYS A 317 -3.85 -2.47 -21.05
CA CYS A 317 -3.21 -1.21 -20.65
C CYS A 317 -1.81 -1.05 -21.23
N LEU A 318 -1.16 -2.11 -21.74
CA LEU A 318 0.21 -2.12 -22.25
C LEU A 318 0.29 -1.59 -23.67
#